data_AF-A0A1J5SKC9-F1
#
_entry.id   AF-A0A1J5SKC9-F1
#
_cell.length_a   1.000
_cell.length_b   1.000
_cell.length_c   1.000
_cell.angle_alpha   90.00
_cell.angle_beta   90.00
_cell.angle_gamma   90.00
#
_symmetry.space_group_name_H-M   'P 1'
#
loop_
_entity.id
_entity.type
_entity.pdbx_description
1 polymer ?
#
loop_
_entity_poly.entity_id
_entity_poly.type
_entity_poly.pdbx_seq_one_letter_code
_entity_poly.pdbx_strand_id
1 'polypeptide(L)'
;MTTAINHTPINSDQGNRMDKPILSFCASGSGIGKTTLLTKLIPILTERGLRISVIKHAHHSFDIDYPGKDSYRLREAGAVQMLLGSRKRWALMTELSRIADRDKEEDISLSELLAQLDQRLIDLILVEGFRYEGIPKIEIYRPSVNPLLLADNDDTIIAVASDGETDTKLPVLNLNNAEEIAEFILKLVNR
;
A
#
# COMPACT_ATOMS: atom_id res chain seq x y z
N MET A 1 0.12 53.69 -1.72
CA MET A 1 1.07 52.68 -1.21
C MET A 1 0.27 51.48 -0.76
N THR A 2 0.16 50.45 -1.61
CA THR A 2 -0.51 49.19 -1.26
C THR A 2 0.29 48.08 -1.91
N THR A 3 0.86 47.24 -1.07
CA THR A 3 1.86 46.22 -1.37
C THR A 3 1.27 45.12 -2.26
N ALA A 4 1.93 44.86 -3.40
CA ALA A 4 1.61 43.74 -4.28
C ALA A 4 1.98 42.42 -3.57
N ILE A 5 1.00 41.52 -3.48
CA ILE A 5 1.20 40.14 -3.02
C ILE A 5 1.74 39.37 -4.22
N ASN A 6 3.04 39.10 -4.22
CA ASN A 6 3.67 38.24 -5.23
C ASN A 6 3.18 36.80 -5.02
N HIS A 7 2.20 36.38 -5.83
CA HIS A 7 1.90 34.97 -6.03
C HIS A 7 3.03 34.36 -6.86
N THR A 8 3.94 33.65 -6.21
CA THR A 8 4.85 32.72 -6.90
C THR A 8 3.98 31.63 -7.54
N PRO A 9 4.08 31.38 -8.85
CA PRO A 9 3.33 30.30 -9.49
C PRO A 9 3.82 28.96 -8.92
N ILE A 10 2.89 28.16 -8.42
CA ILE A 10 3.14 26.77 -8.07
C ILE A 10 3.33 26.05 -9.41
N ASN A 11 4.59 25.77 -9.75
CA ASN A 11 4.94 25.01 -10.94
C ASN A 11 4.20 23.67 -10.93
N SER A 12 3.24 23.53 -11.84
CA SER A 12 2.35 22.37 -11.99
C SER A 12 2.87 21.36 -13.03
N ASP A 13 4.18 21.25 -13.21
CA ASP A 13 4.75 20.45 -14.31
C ASP A 13 6.08 19.76 -13.95
N GLN A 14 6.02 18.94 -12.90
CA GLN A 14 6.97 17.85 -12.67
C GLN A 14 6.11 16.61 -12.43
N GLY A 15 5.94 15.78 -13.45
CA GLY A 15 5.29 14.48 -13.31
C GLY A 15 5.89 13.74 -12.12
N ASN A 16 5.02 13.34 -11.18
CA ASN A 16 5.37 12.78 -9.89
C ASN A 16 6.12 11.44 -10.08
N ARG A 17 7.43 11.51 -10.33
CA ARG A 17 8.28 10.33 -10.33
C ARG A 17 8.35 9.85 -8.89
N MET A 18 7.73 8.70 -8.65
CA MET A 18 7.75 8.04 -7.35
C MET A 18 9.18 7.56 -7.09
N ASP A 19 9.93 8.31 -6.28
CA ASP A 19 11.34 8.02 -6.00
C ASP A 19 11.53 6.95 -4.92
N LYS A 20 10.45 6.49 -4.26
CA LYS A 20 10.50 5.49 -3.19
C LYS A 20 10.25 4.09 -3.71
N PRO A 21 11.02 3.08 -3.29
CA PRO A 21 10.74 1.69 -3.61
C PRO A 21 9.31 1.30 -3.20
N ILE A 22 8.64 0.55 -4.07
CA ILE A 22 7.30 -0.02 -3.86
C ILE A 22 7.41 -1.53 -4.02
N LEU A 23 6.87 -2.27 -3.05
CA LEU A 23 6.86 -3.73 -3.08
C LEU A 23 5.47 -4.26 -2.71
N SER A 24 4.89 -5.06 -3.59
CA SER A 24 3.59 -5.70 -3.34
C SER A 24 3.71 -7.10 -2.77
N PHE A 25 2.70 -7.53 -2.04
CA PHE A 25 2.50 -8.91 -1.61
C PHE A 25 1.21 -9.45 -2.22
N CYS A 26 1.32 -10.46 -3.07
CA CYS A 26 0.21 -11.09 -3.75
C CYS A 26 0.04 -12.55 -3.31
N ALA A 27 -1.12 -13.13 -3.60
CA ALA A 27 -1.40 -14.54 -3.43
C ALA A 27 -2.58 -14.90 -4.33
N SER A 28 -2.75 -16.18 -4.66
CA SER A 28 -3.84 -16.67 -5.53
C SER A 28 -5.25 -16.40 -4.98
N GLY A 29 -5.38 -16.13 -3.67
CA GLY A 29 -6.65 -15.80 -3.02
C GLY A 29 -6.52 -14.98 -1.71
N SER A 30 -7.66 -14.70 -1.09
CA SER A 30 -7.76 -14.11 0.25
C SER A 30 -7.43 -15.14 1.35
N GLY A 31 -7.02 -14.67 2.53
CA GLY A 31 -6.78 -15.56 3.68
C GLY A 31 -5.48 -16.37 3.66
N ILE A 32 -4.65 -16.27 2.61
CA ILE A 32 -3.39 -17.03 2.46
C ILE A 32 -2.25 -16.52 3.38
N GLY A 33 -2.47 -15.40 4.08
CA GLY A 33 -1.56 -14.91 5.13
C GLY A 33 -0.77 -13.64 4.80
N LYS A 34 -1.19 -12.85 3.80
CA LYS A 34 -0.58 -11.56 3.45
C LYS A 34 -0.47 -10.62 4.65
N THR A 35 -1.59 -10.30 5.29
CA THR A 35 -1.60 -9.46 6.50
C THR A 35 -0.73 -10.07 7.60
N THR A 36 -0.78 -11.39 7.80
CA THR A 36 0.04 -12.09 8.81
C THR A 36 1.55 -11.99 8.56
N LEU A 37 1.96 -12.06 7.30
CA LEU A 37 3.37 -11.89 6.94
C LEU A 37 3.78 -10.42 7.15
N LEU A 38 2.98 -9.47 6.67
CA LEU A 38 3.28 -8.04 6.81
C LEU A 38 3.37 -7.59 8.26
N THR A 39 2.51 -8.08 9.16
CA THR A 39 2.59 -7.74 10.58
C THR A 39 3.85 -8.27 11.27
N LYS A 40 4.50 -9.30 10.72
CA LYS A 40 5.81 -9.79 11.17
C LYS A 40 6.97 -9.04 10.55
N LEU A 41 6.85 -8.64 9.27
CA LEU A 41 7.91 -7.95 8.53
C LEU A 41 8.09 -6.49 8.96
N ILE A 42 6.99 -5.75 9.14
CA ILE A 42 7.05 -4.31 9.42
C ILE A 42 7.89 -3.99 10.67
N PRO A 43 7.75 -4.71 11.81
CA PRO A 43 8.62 -4.49 12.97
C PRO A 43 10.11 -4.68 12.65
N ILE A 44 10.47 -5.76 11.96
CA ILE A 44 11.87 -6.07 11.60
C ILE A 44 12.43 -4.95 10.70
N LEU A 45 11.70 -4.57 9.65
CA LEU A 45 12.15 -3.52 8.72
C LEU A 45 12.26 -2.15 9.42
N THR A 46 11.35 -1.85 10.36
CA THR A 46 11.40 -0.61 11.14
C THR A 46 12.58 -0.59 12.11
N GLU A 47 12.89 -1.72 12.76
CA GLU A 47 14.08 -1.86 13.62
C GLU A 47 15.39 -1.68 12.81
N ARG A 48 15.37 -2.03 11.53
CA ARG A 48 16.47 -1.82 10.58
C ARG A 48 16.51 -0.38 10.03
N GLY A 49 15.67 0.52 10.54
CA GLY A 49 15.72 1.96 10.28
C GLY A 49 14.85 2.44 9.13
N LEU A 50 14.05 1.59 8.50
CA LEU A 50 13.15 2.01 7.41
C LEU A 50 11.85 2.61 7.96
N ARG A 51 11.43 3.76 7.42
CA ARG A 51 10.08 4.29 7.62
C ARG A 51 9.12 3.66 6.60
N ILE A 52 8.30 2.73 7.07
CA ILE A 52 7.40 1.96 6.22
C ILE A 52 6.04 2.65 6.11
N SER A 53 5.52 2.75 4.88
CA SER A 53 4.10 2.99 4.61
C SER A 53 3.44 1.77 4.01
N VAL A 54 2.15 1.59 4.27
CA VAL A 54 1.36 0.47 3.75
C VAL A 54 0.15 0.99 3.01
N ILE A 55 -0.02 0.52 1.77
CA ILE A 55 -1.28 0.67 1.03
C ILE A 55 -1.96 -0.69 1.02
N LYS A 56 -3.22 -0.72 1.45
CA LYS A 56 -4.03 -1.93 1.46
C LYS A 56 -5.30 -1.71 0.65
N HIS A 57 -5.53 -2.58 -0.34
CA HIS A 57 -6.82 -2.65 -1.00
C HIS A 57 -7.81 -3.46 -0.13
N ALA A 58 -8.92 -2.86 0.26
CA ALA A 58 -10.00 -3.54 0.97
C ALA A 58 -11.00 -4.08 -0.04
N HIS A 59 -11.40 -5.35 0.08
CA HIS A 59 -12.34 -5.98 -0.87
C HIS A 59 -13.82 -5.54 -0.68
N HIS A 60 -14.11 -4.67 0.30
CA HIS A 60 -15.45 -4.16 0.62
C HIS A 60 -15.38 -2.73 1.14
N SER A 61 -16.55 -2.07 1.26
CA SER A 61 -16.69 -0.82 2.01
C SER A 61 -16.15 -1.00 3.43
N PHE A 62 -15.30 -0.07 3.87
CA PHE A 62 -14.80 -0.02 5.24
C PHE A 62 -15.13 1.34 5.84
N ASP A 63 -15.31 1.39 7.16
CA ASP A 63 -15.41 2.63 7.89
C ASP A 63 -14.40 2.65 9.02
N ILE A 64 -13.66 3.75 9.12
CA ILE A 64 -12.69 4.01 10.19
C ILE A 64 -13.39 4.74 11.35
N ASP A 65 -14.49 5.42 11.05
CA ASP A 65 -15.32 6.10 12.03
C ASP A 65 -16.68 5.43 12.20
N TYR A 66 -17.39 5.72 13.28
CA TYR A 66 -18.63 5.00 13.61
C TYR A 66 -19.76 5.95 14.01
N PRO A 67 -21.04 5.55 13.79
CA PRO A 67 -22.19 6.29 14.24
C PRO A 67 -22.10 6.71 15.72
N GLY A 68 -22.41 7.96 16.01
CA GLY A 68 -22.41 8.52 17.38
C GLY A 68 -21.25 9.48 17.67
N LYS A 69 -20.21 9.52 16.84
CA LYS A 69 -19.16 10.54 16.92
C LYS A 69 -19.49 11.76 16.06
N ASP A 70 -18.96 12.92 16.45
CA ASP A 70 -19.20 14.16 15.72
C ASP A 70 -18.55 14.17 14.34
N SER A 71 -17.37 13.55 14.19
CA SER A 71 -16.72 13.36 12.89
C SER A 71 -17.58 12.53 11.92
N TYR A 72 -18.21 11.47 12.39
CA TYR A 72 -19.16 10.69 11.60
C TYR A 72 -20.35 11.56 11.18
N ARG A 73 -20.95 12.30 12.12
CA ARG A 73 -22.10 13.19 11.82
C ARG A 73 -21.75 14.25 10.79
N LEU A 74 -20.59 14.89 10.92
CA LEU A 74 -20.11 15.90 9.96
C LEU A 74 -19.84 15.31 8.58
N ARG A 75 -19.28 14.09 8.53
CA ARG A 75 -19.08 13.36 7.27
C ARG A 75 -20.42 13.01 6.63
N GLU A 76 -21.34 12.38 7.37
CA GLU A 76 -22.67 12.02 6.84
C GLU A 76 -23.51 13.24 6.44
N ALA A 77 -23.29 14.40 7.04
CA ALA A 77 -23.95 15.66 6.65
C ALA A 77 -23.55 16.16 5.25
N GLY A 78 -22.58 15.53 4.58
CA GLY A 78 -22.23 15.79 3.18
C GLY A 78 -20.80 16.23 2.94
N ALA A 79 -19.93 16.24 3.95
CA ALA A 79 -18.52 16.59 3.75
C ALA A 79 -17.84 15.61 2.78
N VAL A 80 -17.24 16.13 1.71
CA VAL A 80 -16.49 15.28 0.74
C VAL A 80 -15.23 14.72 1.38
N GLN A 81 -14.57 15.52 2.23
CA GLN A 81 -13.40 15.11 2.99
C GLN A 81 -13.60 15.36 4.48
N MET A 82 -13.10 14.42 5.29
CA MET A 82 -13.06 14.51 6.74
C MET A 82 -11.62 14.31 7.22
N LEU A 83 -11.00 15.38 7.70
CA LEU A 83 -9.63 15.38 8.25
C LEU A 83 -9.68 15.53 9.77
N LEU A 84 -9.31 14.48 10.50
CA LEU A 84 -9.22 14.48 11.95
C LEU A 84 -7.77 14.57 12.40
N GLY A 85 -7.49 15.41 13.39
CA GLY A 85 -6.16 15.56 13.97
C GLY A 85 -6.16 15.35 15.49
N SER A 86 -5.05 14.83 16.00
CA SER A 86 -4.74 14.75 17.42
C SER A 86 -3.23 14.93 17.64
N ARG A 87 -2.80 15.04 18.90
CA ARG A 87 -1.37 15.09 19.24
C ARG A 87 -0.57 13.86 18.77
N LYS A 88 -1.21 12.70 18.58
CA LYS A 88 -0.53 11.44 18.27
C LYS A 88 -0.59 11.06 16.79
N ARG A 89 -1.63 11.49 16.07
CA ARG A 89 -1.89 11.09 14.67
C ARG A 89 -3.01 11.93 14.07
N TRP A 90 -3.14 11.85 12.75
CA TRP A 90 -4.27 12.34 11.98
C TRP A 90 -4.81 11.25 11.06
N ALA A 91 -6.02 11.42 10.53
CA ALA A 91 -6.65 10.56 9.54
C ALA A 91 -7.44 11.40 8.54
N LEU A 92 -7.35 11.06 7.25
CA LEU A 92 -8.12 11.66 6.17
C LEU A 92 -9.04 10.59 5.58
N MET A 93 -10.32 10.93 5.45
CA MET A 93 -11.32 10.12 4.77
C MET A 93 -11.92 10.93 3.62
N THR A 94 -12.00 10.34 2.44
CA THR A 94 -12.53 10.96 1.23
C THR A 94 -13.69 10.14 0.70
N GLU A 95 -14.87 10.76 0.60
CA GLU A 95 -16.09 10.14 0.07
C GLU A 95 -16.09 10.22 -1.46
N LEU A 96 -15.52 9.20 -2.11
CA LEU A 96 -15.36 9.15 -3.57
C LEU A 96 -16.69 9.26 -4.32
N SER A 97 -17.79 8.77 -3.73
CA SER A 97 -19.15 8.84 -4.28
C SER A 97 -19.70 10.27 -4.44
N ARG A 98 -19.07 11.26 -3.79
CA ARG A 98 -19.48 12.67 -3.76
C ARG A 98 -18.66 13.55 -4.71
N ILE A 99 -17.74 12.96 -5.47
CA ILE A 99 -16.93 13.68 -6.47
C ILE A 99 -17.70 13.65 -7.80
N ALA A 100 -18.07 14.84 -8.32
CA ALA A 100 -19.03 14.98 -9.41
C ALA A 100 -18.62 14.32 -10.73
N ASP A 101 -17.32 14.24 -11.01
CA ASP A 101 -16.76 13.76 -12.29
C ASP A 101 -16.07 12.39 -12.17
N ARG A 102 -16.28 11.69 -11.06
CA ARG A 102 -15.72 10.35 -10.85
C ARG A 102 -16.72 9.28 -11.23
N ASP A 103 -16.28 8.25 -11.93
CA ASP A 103 -17.09 7.06 -12.11
C ASP A 103 -17.31 6.39 -10.74
N LYS A 104 -18.58 6.12 -10.43
CA LYS A 104 -18.98 5.54 -9.14
C LYS A 104 -18.74 4.04 -9.10
N GLU A 105 -18.53 3.40 -10.25
CA GLU A 105 -18.20 1.97 -10.36
C GLU A 105 -16.67 1.74 -10.36
N GLU A 106 -15.87 2.79 -10.53
CA GLU A 106 -14.42 2.69 -10.55
C GLU A 106 -13.84 2.64 -9.13
N ASP A 107 -13.10 1.58 -8.82
CA ASP A 107 -12.29 1.48 -7.60
C ASP A 107 -11.17 2.51 -7.61
N ILE A 108 -10.67 2.91 -6.44
CA ILE A 108 -9.52 3.81 -6.36
C ILE A 108 -8.26 3.09 -6.85
N SER A 109 -7.51 3.73 -7.75
CA SER A 109 -6.27 3.16 -8.28
C SER A 109 -5.11 3.24 -7.27
N LEU A 110 -4.10 2.39 -7.45
CA LEU A 110 -2.89 2.46 -6.63
C LEU A 110 -2.19 3.83 -6.80
N SER A 111 -2.16 4.36 -8.02
CA SER A 111 -1.55 5.67 -8.31
C SER A 111 -2.20 6.81 -7.54
N GLU A 112 -3.54 6.84 -7.48
CA GLU A 112 -4.30 7.83 -6.70
C GLU A 112 -3.98 7.74 -5.20
N LEU A 113 -3.87 6.54 -4.64
CA LEU A 113 -3.51 6.34 -3.24
C LEU A 113 -2.05 6.73 -2.95
N LEU A 114 -1.12 6.41 -3.84
CA LEU A 114 0.28 6.81 -3.72
C LEU A 114 0.44 8.32 -3.68
N ALA A 115 -0.37 9.05 -4.45
CA ALA A 115 -0.40 10.51 -4.46
C ALA A 115 -0.86 11.14 -3.14
N GLN A 116 -1.55 10.38 -2.27
CA GLN A 116 -1.97 10.85 -0.94
C GLN A 116 -0.86 10.72 0.12
N LEU A 117 0.22 9.99 -0.16
CA LEU A 117 1.29 9.75 0.80
C LEU A 117 2.35 10.87 0.77
N ASP A 118 2.73 11.36 1.96
CA ASP A 118 3.88 12.26 2.09
C ASP A 118 5.19 11.49 1.93
N GLN A 119 5.73 11.51 0.72
CA GLN A 119 6.95 10.79 0.33
C GLN A 119 8.17 11.14 1.18
N ARG A 120 8.19 12.32 1.83
CA ARG A 120 9.30 12.74 2.69
C ARG A 120 9.40 11.91 3.98
N LEU A 121 8.29 11.28 4.37
CA LEU A 121 8.17 10.49 5.59
C LEU A 121 8.46 9.00 5.38
N ILE A 122 8.82 8.60 4.15
CA ILE A 122 8.79 7.20 3.71
C ILE A 122 10.13 6.78 3.13
N ASP A 123 10.54 5.55 3.41
CA ASP A 123 11.70 4.89 2.81
C ASP A 123 11.31 3.66 1.98
N LEU A 124 10.17 3.02 2.29
CA LEU A 124 9.62 1.89 1.53
C LEU A 124 8.08 1.87 1.64
N ILE A 125 7.41 1.61 0.51
CA ILE A 125 5.96 1.42 0.45
C ILE A 125 5.66 -0.08 0.24
N LEU A 126 4.91 -0.67 1.16
CA LEU A 126 4.40 -2.03 1.03
C LEU A 126 2.96 -1.99 0.54
N VAL A 127 2.62 -2.85 -0.43
CA VAL A 127 1.27 -2.94 -0.99
C VAL A 127 0.68 -4.30 -0.66
N GLU A 128 -0.50 -4.31 -0.05
CA GLU A 128 -1.32 -5.51 0.13
C GLU A 128 -2.58 -5.39 -0.76
N GLY A 129 -2.65 -6.19 -1.82
CA GLY A 129 -3.72 -6.11 -2.82
C GLY A 129 -3.18 -5.61 -4.16
N PHE A 130 -4.02 -4.95 -4.95
CA PHE A 130 -3.62 -4.38 -6.24
C PHE A 130 -2.83 -5.37 -7.12
N ARG A 131 -3.27 -6.64 -7.18
CA ARG A 131 -2.48 -7.75 -7.75
C ARG A 131 -2.12 -7.60 -9.23
N TYR A 132 -2.87 -6.75 -9.95
CA TYR A 132 -2.68 -6.51 -11.38
C TYR A 132 -1.75 -5.32 -11.68
N GLU A 133 -1.30 -4.61 -10.65
CA GLU A 133 -0.37 -3.49 -10.84
C GLU A 133 0.99 -3.98 -11.30
N GLY A 134 1.60 -3.26 -12.24
CA GLY A 134 2.91 -3.56 -12.84
C GLY A 134 4.10 -3.27 -11.93
N ILE A 135 3.99 -3.53 -10.62
CA ILE A 135 5.02 -3.26 -9.61
C ILE A 135 5.66 -4.55 -9.12
N PRO A 136 6.93 -4.53 -8.64
CA PRO A 136 7.58 -5.71 -8.09
C PRO A 136 6.76 -6.35 -6.97
N LYS A 137 6.66 -7.69 -6.98
CA LYS A 137 5.85 -8.43 -5.99
C LYS A 137 6.62 -9.60 -5.37
N ILE A 138 6.30 -9.90 -4.11
CA ILE A 138 6.57 -11.19 -3.48
C ILE A 138 5.25 -11.97 -3.47
N GLU A 139 5.26 -13.14 -4.08
CA GLU A 139 4.12 -14.05 -4.02
C GLU A 139 4.14 -14.85 -2.72
N ILE A 140 3.03 -14.88 -1.99
CA ILE A 140 2.82 -15.83 -0.91
C ILE A 140 2.18 -17.08 -1.49
N TYR A 141 2.93 -18.16 -1.46
CA TYR A 141 2.55 -19.44 -2.03
C TYR A 141 2.42 -20.50 -0.93
N ARG A 142 1.34 -21.28 -0.98
CA ARG A 142 1.12 -22.41 -0.07
C ARG A 142 0.64 -23.58 -0.91
N PRO A 143 1.54 -24.49 -1.35
CA PRO A 143 1.19 -25.57 -2.26
C PRO A 143 0.00 -26.42 -1.78
N SER A 144 -0.13 -26.59 -0.46
CA SER A 144 -1.21 -27.36 0.18
C SER A 144 -2.58 -26.69 0.14
N VAL A 145 -2.64 -25.36 -0.01
CA VAL A 145 -3.89 -24.58 -0.04
C VAL A 145 -4.34 -24.34 -1.48
N ASN A 146 -3.41 -23.94 -2.34
CA ASN A 146 -3.65 -23.73 -3.76
C ASN A 146 -2.35 -23.97 -4.53
N PRO A 147 -2.31 -24.94 -5.46
CA PRO A 147 -1.11 -25.27 -6.22
C PRO A 147 -0.82 -24.27 -7.35
N LEU A 148 -1.71 -23.30 -7.60
CA LEU A 148 -1.48 -22.27 -8.62
C LEU A 148 -0.39 -21.30 -8.15
N LEU A 149 0.75 -21.34 -8.84
CA LEU A 149 1.83 -20.37 -8.71
C LEU A 149 1.61 -19.21 -9.68
N LEU A 150 1.36 -18.01 -9.15
CA LEU A 150 1.11 -16.82 -9.97
C LEU A 150 2.35 -16.39 -10.76
N ALA A 151 3.55 -16.65 -10.23
CA ALA A 151 4.82 -16.36 -10.87
C ALA A 151 4.99 -16.97 -12.28
N ASP A 152 4.24 -18.02 -12.60
CA ASP A 152 4.27 -18.62 -13.95
C ASP A 152 3.69 -17.70 -15.03
N ASN A 153 2.86 -16.72 -14.63
CA ASN A 153 2.13 -15.84 -15.55
C ASN A 153 2.25 -14.35 -15.22
N ASP A 154 2.96 -13.97 -14.16
CA ASP A 154 3.20 -12.58 -13.75
C ASP A 154 4.70 -12.34 -13.58
N ASP A 155 5.30 -11.66 -14.57
CA ASP A 155 6.72 -11.36 -14.66
C ASP A 155 7.20 -10.30 -13.66
N THR A 156 6.28 -9.64 -12.98
CA THR A 156 6.60 -8.68 -11.92
C THR A 156 6.87 -9.37 -10.57
N ILE A 157 6.60 -10.67 -10.44
CA ILE A 157 6.92 -11.43 -9.24
C ILE A 157 8.44 -11.70 -9.23
N ILE A 158 9.10 -11.16 -8.20
CA ILE A 158 10.57 -11.21 -8.06
C ILE A 158 11.05 -12.25 -7.05
N ALA A 159 10.15 -12.81 -6.24
CA ALA A 159 10.42 -13.89 -5.29
C ALA A 159 9.11 -14.56 -4.84
N VAL A 160 9.23 -15.79 -4.35
CA VAL A 160 8.12 -16.57 -3.81
C VAL A 160 8.40 -16.87 -2.33
N ALA A 161 7.55 -16.40 -1.43
CA ALA A 161 7.55 -16.79 -0.02
C ALA A 161 6.65 -18.02 0.17
N SER A 162 7.26 -19.19 0.40
CA SER A 162 6.55 -20.48 0.44
C SER A 162 6.74 -21.23 1.76
N ASP A 163 5.75 -22.04 2.14
CA ASP A 163 5.83 -23.00 3.26
C ASP A 163 6.05 -24.46 2.81
N GLY A 164 6.30 -24.68 1.52
CA GLY A 164 6.56 -26.00 0.95
C GLY A 164 7.41 -25.96 -0.31
N GLU A 165 7.59 -27.12 -0.93
CA GLU A 165 8.33 -27.25 -2.19
C GLU A 165 7.70 -26.38 -3.28
N THR A 166 8.55 -25.67 -4.03
CA THR A 166 8.14 -24.72 -5.05
C THR A 166 9.04 -24.89 -6.26
N ASP A 167 8.47 -25.30 -7.39
CA ASP A 167 9.21 -25.45 -8.65
C ASP A 167 9.22 -24.10 -9.39
N THR A 168 10.30 -23.34 -9.24
CA THR A 168 10.48 -22.04 -9.90
C THR A 168 11.95 -21.68 -10.04
N LYS A 169 12.26 -20.78 -10.97
CA LYS A 169 13.60 -20.19 -11.12
C LYS A 169 13.82 -18.95 -10.24
N LEU A 170 12.74 -18.42 -9.64
CA LEU A 170 12.80 -17.26 -8.77
C LEU A 170 13.37 -17.64 -7.40
N PRO A 171 13.90 -16.67 -6.64
CA PRO A 171 14.23 -16.88 -5.23
C PRO A 171 13.02 -17.40 -4.45
N VAL A 172 13.20 -18.53 -3.75
CA VAL A 172 12.20 -19.09 -2.83
C VAL A 172 12.63 -18.77 -1.41
N LEU A 173 11.78 -18.04 -0.69
CA LEU A 173 11.99 -17.59 0.67
C LEU A 173 11.13 -18.42 1.62
N ASN A 174 11.64 -18.79 2.79
CA ASN A 174 10.84 -19.49 3.78
C ASN A 174 9.76 -18.56 4.37
N LEU A 175 8.49 -18.84 4.07
CA LEU A 175 7.33 -18.06 4.53
C LEU A 175 7.22 -17.95 6.06
N ASN A 176 7.79 -18.91 6.78
CA ASN A 176 7.79 -18.92 8.25
C ASN A 176 9.01 -18.21 8.85
N ASN A 177 9.96 -17.74 8.03
CA ASN A 177 11.15 -17.02 8.42
C ASN A 177 11.08 -15.54 7.97
N ALA A 178 10.49 -14.69 8.82
CA ALA A 178 10.30 -13.28 8.49
C ALA A 178 11.63 -12.51 8.35
N GLU A 179 12.69 -12.91 9.06
CA GLU A 179 14.03 -12.29 8.93
C GLU A 179 14.63 -12.50 7.55
N GLU A 180 14.56 -13.72 7.01
CA GLU A 180 15.05 -14.04 5.66
C GLU A 180 14.34 -13.20 4.59
N ILE A 181 13.02 -13.05 4.71
CA ILE A 181 12.24 -12.20 3.80
C ILE A 181 12.61 -10.72 3.99
N ALA A 182 12.81 -10.26 5.23
CA ALA A 182 13.26 -8.90 5.49
C ALA A 182 14.66 -8.62 4.90
N GLU A 183 15.60 -9.56 5.00
CA GLU A 183 16.93 -9.46 4.40
C GLU A 183 16.86 -9.37 2.88
N PHE A 184 15.98 -10.14 2.24
CA PHE A 184 15.73 -10.04 0.81
C PHE A 184 15.23 -8.64 0.44
N ILE A 185 14.28 -8.09 1.19
CA ILE A 185 13.72 -6.74 0.98
C ILE A 185 14.79 -5.66 1.18
N LEU A 186 15.61 -5.75 2.22
CA LEU A 186 16.69 -4.79 2.47
C LEU A 186 17.72 -4.78 1.35
N LYS A 187 18.05 -5.94 0.78
CA LYS A 187 18.93 -6.03 -0.40
C LYS A 187 18.32 -5.39 -1.65
N LEU A 188 17.00 -5.35 -1.77
CA LEU A 188 16.30 -4.68 -2.86
C LEU A 188 16.31 -3.16 -2.69
N VAL A 189 16.05 -2.68 -1.47
CA VAL A 189 15.97 -1.25 -1.14
C VAL A 189 17.33 -0.54 -1.17
N ASN A 190 18.41 -1.26 -0.83
CA ASN A 190 19.77 -0.70 -0.77
C ASN A 190 20.54 -0.75 -2.10
N ARG A 191 19.87 -1.08 -3.22
CA ARG A 191 20.45 -1.04 -4.58
C ARG A 191 20.20 0.32 -5.22
#